data_AF-A0A939Q2W6-F1
#
_entry.id   AF-A0A939Q2W6-F1
#
_cell.length_a   1.000
_cell.length_b   1.000
_cell.length_c   1.000
_cell.angle_alpha   90.00
_cell.angle_beta   90.00
_cell.angle_gamma   90.00
#
_symmetry.space_group_name_H-M   'P 1'
#
loop_
_entity.id
_entity.type
_entity.pdbx_description
1 polymer ?
#
loop_
_entity_poly.entity_id
_entity_poly.type
_entity_poly.pdbx_seq_one_letter_code
_entity_poly.pdbx_strand_id
1 'polypeptide(L)' 'MHEHVTEKLLLLERLLLRHDYHELMLRTRAPQLHQKVLRILRLKEEQIKLLEDLLKEMEPYAARAVSAGPAEDAGA' A
#
# COMPACT_ATOMS: atom_id res chain seq x y z
N MET A 1 -8.09 -13.11 -0.19
CA MET A 1 -8.09 -12.54 1.19
C MET A 1 -6.97 -11.53 1.39
N HIS A 2 -5.69 -11.85 1.09
CA HIS A 2 -4.57 -10.90 1.24
C HIS A 2 -4.63 -9.68 0.31
N GLU A 3 -5.04 -9.83 -0.95
CA GLU A 3 -5.16 -8.71 -1.91
C GLU A 3 -6.13 -7.62 -1.43
N HIS A 4 -7.30 -8.01 -0.91
CA HIS A 4 -8.29 -7.06 -0.39
C HIS A 4 -7.80 -6.27 0.84
N VAL A 5 -6.88 -6.84 1.62
CA VAL A 5 -6.26 -6.13 2.76
C VAL A 5 -5.23 -5.12 2.23
N THR A 6 -4.40 -5.53 1.27
CA THR A 6 -3.38 -4.66 0.68
C THR A 6 -4.00 -3.50 -0.13
N GLU A 7 -5.07 -3.73 -0.88
CA GLU A 7 -5.82 -2.67 -1.59
C GLU A 7 -6.46 -1.65 -0.63
N LYS A 8 -7.05 -2.13 0.47
CA LYS A 8 -7.62 -1.26 1.51
C LYS A 8 -6.55 -0.45 2.24
N LEU A 9 -5.39 -1.06 2.51
CA LEU A 9 -4.24 -0.36 3.07
C LEU A 9 -3.71 0.71 2.12
N LEU A 10 -3.66 0.42 0.81
CA LEU A 10 -3.25 1.38 -0.20
C LEU A 10 -4.22 2.58 -0.28
N LEU A 11 -5.52 2.32 -0.22
CA LEU A 11 -6.55 3.36 -0.19
C LEU A 11 -6.42 4.24 1.05
N LEU A 12 -6.22 3.63 2.23
CA LEU A 12 -6.01 4.35 3.49
C LEU A 12 -4.77 5.25 3.43
N GLU A 13 -3.63 4.72 2.97
CA GLU A 13 -2.39 5.49 2.86
C GLU A 13 -2.54 6.68 1.88
N ARG A 14 -3.22 6.48 0.75
CA ARG A 14 -3.52 7.59 -0.20
C ARG A 14 -4.44 8.66 0.40
N LEU A 15 -5.42 8.26 1.22
CA LEU A 15 -6.31 9.20 1.92
C LEU A 15 -5.56 10.00 3.00
N LEU A 16 -4.74 9.33 3.81
CA LEU A 16 -3.89 9.96 4.82
C LEU A 16 -2.90 10.95 4.19
N LEU A 17 -2.30 10.59 3.05
CA LEU A 17 -1.37 11.46 2.32
C LEU A 17 -2.04 12.77 1.86
N ARG A 18 -3.27 12.67 1.33
CA ARG A 18 -4.01 13.83 0.81
C ARG A 18 -4.53 14.75 1.90
N HIS A 19 -4.98 14.19 3.01
CA HIS A 19 -5.68 14.96 4.02
C HIS A 19 -4.77 15.27 5.22
N ASP A 20 -4.44 14.26 6.01
CA ASP A 20 -3.84 14.45 7.33
C ASP A 20 -2.39 14.93 7.26
N TYR A 21 -1.59 14.37 6.35
CA TYR A 21 -0.20 14.79 6.19
C TYR A 21 -0.06 16.15 5.51
N HIS A 22 -0.98 16.47 4.59
CA HIS A 22 -1.04 17.80 3.98
C HIS A 22 -1.44 18.86 5.01
N GLU A 23 -2.45 18.57 5.82
CA GLU A 23 -2.87 19.45 6.92
C GLU A 23 -1.77 19.63 7.96
N LEU A 24 -1.05 18.56 8.32
CA LEU A 24 0.11 18.63 9.21
C LEU A 24 1.22 19.52 8.64
N MET A 25 1.46 19.44 7.33
CA MET A 25 2.43 20.31 6.63
C MET A 25 2.01 21.78 6.70
N LEU A 26 0.72 22.08 6.47
CA LEU A 26 0.18 23.45 6.53
C LEU A 26 0.21 24.03 7.96
N ARG A 27 -0.04 23.19 8.98
CA ARG A 27 -0.06 23.63 10.39
C ARG A 27 1.33 23.77 11.00
N THR A 28 2.35 23.12 10.45
CA THR A 28 3.71 23.11 11.01
C THR A 28 4.52 24.34 10.55
N ARG A 29 4.60 25.36 11.41
CA ARG A 29 5.29 26.63 11.13
C ARG A 29 6.78 26.65 11.47
N ALA A 30 7.23 25.80 12.39
CA ALA A 30 8.64 25.74 12.77
C ALA A 30 9.47 25.09 11.64
N PRO A 31 10.50 25.76 11.07
CA PRO A 31 11.20 25.27 9.88
C PRO A 31 11.81 23.88 10.03
N GLN A 32 12.38 23.58 11.20
CA GLN A 32 12.98 22.28 11.50
C GLN A 32 11.94 21.15 11.55
N LEU A 33 10.75 21.43 12.10
CA LEU A 33 9.64 20.48 12.12
C LEU A 33 9.04 20.34 10.72
N HIS A 34 8.95 21.42 9.96
CA HIS A 34 8.46 21.41 8.59
C HIS A 34 9.31 20.50 7.69
N GLN A 35 10.64 20.54 7.83
CA GLN A 35 11.54 19.61 7.14
C GLN A 35 11.29 18.14 7.51
N LYS A 36 11.02 17.85 8.79
CA LYS A 36 10.66 16.50 9.23
C LYS A 36 9.33 16.05 8.62
N VAL A 37 8.33 16.93 8.58
CA VAL A 37 7.04 16.65 7.94
C VAL A 37 7.23 16.36 6.45
N LEU A 38 8.00 17.17 5.73
CA LEU A 38 8.32 16.91 4.31
C LEU A 38 9.02 15.55 4.10
N ARG A 39 9.92 15.15 5.00
CA ARG A 39 10.56 13.83 4.94
C ARG A 39 9.55 12.70 5.14
N ILE A 40 8.62 12.85 6.09
CA ILE A 40 7.54 11.89 6.33
C ILE A 40 6.67 11.75 5.08
N LEU A 41 6.24 12.86 4.45
CA LEU A 41 5.44 12.80 3.22
C LEU A 41 6.13 12.01 2.12
N ARG A 42 7.41 12.26 1.85
CA ARG A 42 8.18 11.52 0.83
C ARG A 42 8.28 10.03 1.13
N LEU A 43 8.53 9.66 2.39
CA LEU A 43 8.59 8.25 2.79
C LEU A 43 7.24 7.55 2.60
N LYS A 44 6.14 8.26 2.85
CA LYS A 44 4.79 7.73 2.61
C LYS A 44 4.48 7.55 1.13
N GLU A 45 4.91 8.48 0.27
CA GLU A 45 4.81 8.32 -1.18
C GLU A 45 5.63 7.12 -1.69
N GLU A 46 6.86 6.95 -1.18
CA GLU A 46 7.70 5.79 -1.50
C GLU A 46 7.04 4.47 -1.05
N GLN A 47 6.46 4.44 0.16
CA GLN A 47 5.74 3.28 0.67
C GLN A 47 4.55 2.90 -0.21
N ILE A 48 3.75 3.88 -0.65
CA ILE A 48 2.60 3.64 -1.54
C ILE A 48 3.05 3.01 -2.86
N LYS A 49 4.13 3.53 -3.46
CA LYS A 49 4.68 2.96 -4.71
C LYS A 49 5.12 1.51 -4.53
N LEU A 50 5.84 1.22 -3.44
CA LEU A 50 6.28 -0.15 -3.15
C LEU A 50 5.09 -1.10 -2.96
N LEU A 51 4.02 -0.65 -2.31
CA LEU A 51 2.80 -1.46 -2.16
C LEU A 51 2.08 -1.68 -3.50
N GLU A 52 2.05 -0.69 -4.39
CA GLU A 52 1.51 -0.84 -5.75
C GLU A 52 2.31 -1.83 -6.59
N ASP A 53 3.64 -1.75 -6.52
CA ASP A 53 4.52 -2.65 -7.27
C ASP A 53 4.43 -4.07 -6.73
N LEU A 54 4.40 -4.25 -5.40
CA LEU A 54 4.18 -5.54 -4.77
C LEU A 54 2.84 -6.17 -5.20
N LEU A 55 1.77 -5.38 -5.28
CA LEU A 55 0.47 -5.87 -5.77
C LEU A 55 0.57 -6.40 -7.21
N LYS A 56 1.17 -5.62 -8.11
CA LYS A 56 1.36 -6.05 -9.52
C LYS A 56 2.21 -7.32 -9.62
N GLU A 57 3.27 -7.41 -8.83
CA GLU A 57 4.14 -8.59 -8.80
C GLU A 57 3.44 -9.83 -8.24
N MET A 58 2.43 -9.66 -7.38
CA MET A 58 1.64 -10.74 -6.81
C MET A 58 0.54 -11.26 -7.76
N GLU A 59 0.06 -10.46 -8.73
CA GLU A 59 -1.01 -10.85 -9.68
C GLU A 59 -0.76 -12.21 -10.39
N PRO A 60 0.45 -12.52 -10.90
CA PRO A 60 0.72 -13.81 -11.56
C PRO A 60 0.66 -14.99 -10.59
N TYR A 61 1.00 -14.79 -9.32
CA TYR A 61 0.97 -15.84 -8.29
C TYR A 61 -0.47 -16.12 -7.85
N ALA A 62 -1.29 -15.08 -7.74
CA ALA A 62 -2.73 -15.21 -7.50
C ALA A 62 -3.42 -15.93 -8.66
N ALA A 63 -3.12 -15.58 -9.91
CA ALA A 63 -3.66 -16.23 -11.09
C ALA A 63 -3.27 -17.73 -11.17
N ARG A 64 -2.02 -18.07 -10.82
CA ARG A 64 -1.55 -19.46 -10.75
C ARG A 64 -2.26 -20.27 -9.67
N ALA A 65 -2.49 -19.69 -8.49
CA ALA A 65 -3.22 -20.33 -7.40
C ALA A 65 -4.68 -20.66 -7.78
N VAL A 66 -5.30 -19.86 -8.65
CA VAL A 66 -6.66 -20.12 -9.17
C VAL A 66 -6.64 -21.19 -10.27
N SER A 67 -5.60 -21.24 -11.11
CA SER A 67 -5.46 -22.28 -12.16
C SER A 67 -5.06 -23.66 -11.62
N ALA A 68 -4.43 -23.73 -10.44
CA ALA A 68 -4.11 -24.97 -9.75
C ALA A 68 -5.30 -25.49 -8.93
N GLY A 69 -6.48 -25.57 -9.58
CA GLY A 69 -7.73 -26.05 -8.97
C GLY A 69 -7.55 -27.32 -8.14
N PRO A 70 -8.45 -27.58 -7.18
CA PRO A 70 -8.24 -28.55 -6.10
C PRO A 70 -7.73 -29.84 -6.74
N ALA A 71 -6.51 -30.23 -6.38
CA ALA A 71 -5.97 -31.52 -6.76
C ALA A 71 -7.07 -32.53 -6.48
N GLU A 72 -7.60 -33.13 -7.54
CA GLU A 72 -8.52 -34.24 -7.44
C GLU A 72 -7.84 -35.27 -6.56
N ASP A 73 -8.27 -35.29 -5.30
CA ASP A 73 -8.28 -36.47 -4.46
C ASP A 73 -9.30 -37.44 -5.11
N ALA A 74 -8.99 -37.88 -6.33
CA ALA A 74 -9.61 -39.02 -6.96
C ALA A 74 -8.91 -40.23 -6.34
N GLY A 75 -9.48 -40.68 -5.22
CA GLY A 75 -9.07 -41.88 -4.53
C GLY A 75 -9.34 -43.17 -5.31
N ALA A 76 -9.02 -44.26 -4.60
CA ALA A 76 -9.18 -45.69 -4.88
C ALA A 76 -8.00 -46.36 -5.59
#